data_AF-A0A1G9WZD2-F1
#
_entry.id   AF-A0A1G9WZD2-F1
#
_cell.length_a   1.000
_cell.length_b   1.000
_cell.length_c   1.000
_cell.angle_alpha   90.00
_cell.angle_beta   90.00
_cell.angle_gamma   90.00
#
_symmetry.space_group_name_H-M   'P 1'
#
loop_
_entity.id
_entity.type
_entity.pdbx_description
1 polymer ?
#
loop_
_entity_poly.entity_id
_entity_poly.type
_entity_poly.pdbx_seq_one_letter_code
_entity_poly.pdbx_strand_id
1 'polypeptide(L)'
;MKRRTFAAAAVTAPLLSACLYDDIFAFEWEEEIQLHDQSVIVAHVKHTFARITQGILPYGGMIVPRDCTLSFDAGVPAGKVGQLFRNFRPVFLDRDDGVWYAVLEGAYFTKYKETTGQYWGEYEAPGGHRTIALLDGKWQPISLKRLPAKFKIINMLLLVGTADEWAKFDGTRLTLNQKAGWLLKHPPTPDNYFLSRPPEVDPASSDPMKSPIRGASK
;
A
#
# COMPACT_ATOMS: atom_id res chain seq x y z
N MET A 1 23.46 56.34 52.37
CA MET A 1 23.33 56.15 50.91
C MET A 1 22.82 54.73 50.63
N LYS A 2 21.61 54.59 50.09
CA LYS A 2 21.05 53.31 49.64
C LYS A 2 20.64 53.48 48.18
N ARG A 3 21.27 52.75 47.26
CA ARG A 3 20.72 52.52 45.92
C ARG A 3 20.61 51.03 45.71
N ARG A 4 19.34 50.62 45.60
CA ARG A 4 18.87 49.25 45.48
C ARG A 4 19.19 48.73 44.07
N THR A 5 19.74 47.54 44.03
CA THR A 5 19.86 46.66 42.88
C THR A 5 18.47 46.35 42.34
N PHE A 6 18.23 46.59 41.04
CA PHE A 6 17.13 45.98 40.30
C PHE A 6 17.74 45.04 39.26
N ALA A 7 17.67 43.75 39.56
CA ALA A 7 17.65 42.72 38.54
C ALA A 7 16.26 42.72 37.92
N ALA A 8 16.16 42.80 36.59
CA ALA A 8 14.90 42.60 35.89
C ALA A 8 15.14 41.75 34.64
N ALA A 9 14.75 40.49 34.80
CA ALA A 9 14.22 39.57 33.80
C ALA A 9 14.97 39.44 32.48
N ALA A 10 15.75 38.37 32.40
CA ALA A 10 15.84 37.59 31.18
C ALA A 10 14.42 37.18 30.75
N VAL A 11 13.81 37.94 29.84
CA VAL A 11 12.77 37.37 28.98
C VAL A 11 13.51 36.56 27.93
N THR A 12 13.93 35.35 28.32
CA THR A 12 14.07 34.30 27.34
C THR A 12 12.67 34.10 26.79
N ALA A 13 12.34 34.80 25.70
CA ALA A 13 11.32 34.29 24.82
C ALA A 13 11.79 32.86 24.49
N PRO A 14 11.04 31.81 24.84
CA PRO A 14 11.13 30.62 24.03
C PRO A 14 10.57 31.10 22.69
N LEU A 15 11.45 31.64 21.85
CA LEU A 15 11.18 31.71 20.43
C LEU A 15 10.74 30.30 20.10
N LEU A 16 9.47 30.22 19.73
CA LEU A 16 8.76 29.04 19.30
C LEU A 16 9.58 28.45 18.15
N SER A 17 10.59 27.66 18.49
CA SER A 17 11.06 26.56 17.67
C SER A 17 9.93 25.54 17.68
N ALA A 18 8.79 25.91 17.12
CA ALA A 18 7.93 24.95 16.46
C ALA A 18 8.78 24.46 15.29
N CYS A 19 9.70 23.53 15.57
CA CYS A 19 10.37 22.75 14.57
C CYS A 19 9.24 22.04 13.82
N LEU A 20 8.82 22.62 12.69
CA LEU A 20 7.87 21.98 11.80
C LEU A 20 8.48 20.65 11.40
N TYR A 21 7.70 19.59 11.51
CA TYR A 21 8.14 18.26 11.11
C TYR A 21 8.26 18.22 9.59
N ASP A 22 9.18 17.38 9.10
CA ASP A 22 9.39 17.19 7.67
C ASP A 22 8.07 16.87 6.95
N ASP A 23 7.88 17.50 5.79
CA ASP A 23 6.72 17.29 4.93
C ASP A 23 6.72 15.89 4.31
N ILE A 24 7.90 15.29 4.17
CA ILE A 24 8.09 13.94 3.65
C ILE A 24 9.00 13.18 4.61
N PHE A 25 8.54 12.01 5.05
CA PHE A 25 9.29 11.12 5.92
C PHE A 25 8.99 9.67 5.55
N ALA A 26 9.71 8.71 6.14
CA ALA A 26 9.53 7.30 5.84
C ALA A 26 9.55 6.44 7.09
N PHE A 27 8.89 5.29 7.00
CA PHE A 27 9.05 4.16 7.90
C PHE A 27 9.51 2.96 7.10
N GLU A 28 10.37 2.13 7.68
CA GLU A 28 10.83 0.91 7.05
C GLU A 28 10.84 -0.27 8.02
N TRP A 29 10.48 -1.45 7.55
CA TRP A 29 10.46 -2.67 8.34
C TRP A 29 10.71 -3.90 7.46
N GLU A 30 11.10 -4.99 8.12
CA GLU A 30 11.06 -6.31 7.51
C GLU A 30 9.68 -6.92 7.74
N GLU A 31 9.05 -7.45 6.70
CA GLU A 31 7.72 -8.03 6.78
C GLU A 31 7.74 -9.52 6.42
N GLU A 32 7.20 -10.35 7.31
CA GLU A 32 6.92 -11.75 7.00
C GLU A 32 5.70 -11.86 6.10
N ILE A 33 5.83 -12.50 4.94
CA ILE A 33 4.74 -12.67 3.99
C ILE A 33 4.50 -14.16 3.81
N GLN A 34 3.29 -14.60 4.16
CA GLN A 34 2.86 -15.98 3.93
C GLN A 34 2.34 -16.09 2.49
N LEU A 35 2.93 -17.02 1.74
CA LEU A 35 2.54 -17.34 0.38
C LEU A 35 1.36 -18.33 0.38
N HIS A 36 0.69 -18.49 -0.76
CA HIS A 36 -0.43 -19.42 -0.89
C HIS A 36 -0.03 -20.89 -0.58
N ASP A 37 1.23 -21.27 -0.80
CA ASP A 37 1.79 -22.60 -0.51
C ASP A 37 2.19 -22.79 0.96
N GLN A 38 1.82 -21.84 1.82
CA GLN A 38 2.13 -21.78 3.26
C GLN A 38 3.59 -21.48 3.61
N SER A 39 4.48 -21.36 2.61
CA SER A 39 5.84 -20.88 2.86
C SER A 39 5.82 -19.41 3.31
N VAL A 40 6.87 -19.01 4.03
CA VAL A 40 7.01 -17.64 4.53
C VAL A 40 8.30 -17.06 3.98
N ILE A 41 8.21 -15.89 3.35
CA ILE A 41 9.35 -15.07 2.98
C ILE A 41 9.46 -13.85 3.89
N VAL A 42 10.60 -13.17 3.82
CA VAL A 42 10.78 -11.86 4.43
C VAL A 42 11.06 -10.85 3.33
N ALA A 43 10.33 -9.75 3.33
CA ALA A 43 10.55 -8.62 2.45
C ALA A 43 10.85 -7.37 3.25
N HIS A 44 11.86 -6.62 2.84
CA HIS A 44 12.09 -5.27 3.34
C HIS A 44 11.12 -4.32 2.64
N VAL A 45 10.37 -3.55 3.44
CA VAL A 45 9.37 -2.60 2.97
C VAL A 45 9.67 -1.24 3.55
N LYS A 46 9.75 -0.23 2.69
CA LYS A 46 9.92 1.17 3.07
C LYS A 46 8.79 1.99 2.52
N HIS A 47 7.95 2.55 3.39
CA HIS A 47 6.87 3.44 3.01
C HIS A 47 7.28 4.89 3.24
N THR A 48 7.14 5.70 2.20
CA THR A 48 7.25 7.16 2.28
C THR A 48 5.87 7.76 2.46
N PHE A 49 5.76 8.75 3.32
CA PHE A 49 4.54 9.46 3.64
C PHE A 49 4.70 10.94 3.34
N ALA A 50 3.57 11.58 3.03
CA ALA A 50 3.47 13.03 2.92
C ALA A 50 2.59 13.58 4.02
N ARG A 51 3.04 14.66 4.65
CA ARG A 51 2.25 15.44 5.59
C ARG A 51 1.47 16.50 4.81
N ILE A 52 0.15 16.39 4.85
CA ILE A 52 -0.77 17.31 4.17
C ILE A 52 -1.11 18.50 5.07
N THR A 53 -1.24 18.25 6.38
CA THR A 53 -1.42 19.29 7.38
C THR A 53 -0.49 19.07 8.56
N GLN A 54 0.11 20.15 9.06
CA GLN A 54 1.00 20.11 10.22
C GLN A 54 0.19 19.90 11.50
N GLY A 55 0.76 19.14 12.43
CA GLY A 55 0.22 18.89 13.75
C GLY A 55 1.19 19.30 14.86
N ILE A 56 0.70 19.38 16.10
CA ILE A 56 1.55 19.68 17.26
C ILE A 56 2.44 18.48 17.61
N LEU A 57 1.99 17.27 17.31
CA LEU A 57 2.71 16.01 17.57
C LEU A 57 3.48 15.54 16.32
N PRO A 58 4.56 14.75 16.47
CA PRO A 58 5.38 14.26 15.35
C PRO A 58 4.59 13.60 14.23
N TYR A 59 3.57 12.80 14.55
CA TYR A 59 2.69 12.19 13.55
C TYR A 59 1.24 12.69 13.67
N GLY A 60 1.07 13.89 14.22
CA GLY A 60 -0.20 14.62 14.22
C GLY A 60 -0.50 15.29 12.88
N GLY A 61 -1.75 15.69 12.71
CA GLY A 61 -2.26 16.27 11.46
C GLY A 61 -2.72 15.20 10.47
N MET A 62 -2.82 15.57 9.19
CA MET A 62 -3.18 14.66 8.11
C MET A 62 -1.91 14.17 7.42
N ILE A 63 -1.66 12.87 7.51
CA ILE A 63 -0.53 12.17 6.88
C ILE A 63 -1.09 11.15 5.92
N VAL A 64 -0.53 11.08 4.71
CA VAL A 64 -0.97 10.16 3.68
C VAL A 64 0.20 9.32 3.15
N PRO A 65 -0.02 8.02 2.89
CA PRO A 65 0.95 7.19 2.18
C PRO A 65 1.22 7.75 0.78
N ARG A 66 2.48 7.68 0.35
CA ARG A 66 2.95 8.21 -0.94
C ARG A 66 3.61 7.12 -1.77
N ASP A 67 4.84 6.75 -1.43
CA ASP A 67 5.65 5.81 -2.21
C ASP A 67 5.97 4.56 -1.37
N CYS A 68 6.31 3.46 -2.02
CA CYS A 68 6.77 2.25 -1.35
C CYS A 68 7.98 1.66 -2.07
N THR A 69 9.09 1.43 -1.36
CA THR A 69 10.15 0.54 -1.85
C THR A 69 9.93 -0.85 -1.27
N LEU A 70 9.93 -1.86 -2.12
CA LEU A 70 9.89 -3.28 -1.75
C LEU A 70 11.19 -3.93 -2.20
N SER A 71 11.81 -4.71 -1.33
CA SER A 71 12.89 -5.60 -1.73
C SER A 71 12.84 -6.94 -1.02
N PHE A 72 13.12 -8.02 -1.74
CA PHE A 72 13.09 -9.38 -1.20
C PHE A 72 13.99 -10.30 -2.02
N ASP A 73 14.26 -11.49 -1.49
CA ASP A 73 14.94 -12.55 -2.24
C ASP A 73 13.91 -13.37 -3.01
N ALA A 74 13.89 -13.22 -4.33
CA ALA A 74 13.00 -13.92 -5.23
C ALA A 74 13.48 -15.35 -5.56
N GLY A 75 14.65 -15.75 -5.05
CA GLY A 75 15.31 -17.01 -5.37
C GLY A 75 15.84 -17.08 -6.79
N VAL A 76 16.46 -18.20 -7.16
CA VAL A 76 17.00 -18.41 -8.50
C VAL A 76 15.85 -18.52 -9.53
N PRO A 77 15.95 -17.92 -10.72
CA PRO A 77 17.11 -17.17 -11.24
C PRO A 77 17.10 -15.66 -10.95
N ALA A 78 16.02 -15.12 -10.38
CA ALA A 78 15.84 -13.68 -10.20
C ALA A 78 16.77 -13.06 -9.14
N GLY A 79 17.14 -13.81 -8.11
CA GLY A 79 17.95 -13.35 -6.98
C GLY A 79 17.24 -12.27 -6.16
N LYS A 80 17.99 -11.28 -5.68
CA LYS A 80 17.40 -10.15 -4.95
C LYS A 80 16.72 -9.17 -5.90
N VAL A 81 15.46 -8.88 -5.61
CA VAL A 81 14.63 -7.93 -6.37
C VAL A 81 14.38 -6.72 -5.49
N GLY A 82 14.47 -5.52 -6.07
CA GLY A 82 14.15 -4.26 -5.41
C GLY A 82 13.41 -3.33 -6.36
N GLN A 83 12.29 -2.75 -5.92
CA GLN A 83 11.47 -1.86 -6.73
C GLN A 83 10.89 -0.73 -5.88
N LEU A 84 11.10 0.51 -6.33
CA LEU A 84 10.35 1.67 -5.85
C LEU A 84 9.02 1.74 -6.62
N PHE A 85 7.90 1.74 -5.92
CA PHE A 85 6.56 1.96 -6.44
C PHE A 85 6.14 3.38 -6.08
N ARG A 86 6.26 4.32 -7.02
CA ARG A 86 5.90 5.71 -6.78
C ARG A 86 4.38 5.87 -6.81
N ASN A 87 3.77 6.49 -5.80
CA ASN A 87 2.31 6.62 -5.66
C ASN A 87 1.54 5.30 -5.50
N PHE A 88 2.24 4.20 -5.23
CA PHE A 88 1.66 2.88 -5.08
C PHE A 88 2.29 2.15 -3.89
N ARG A 89 1.54 1.20 -3.32
CA ARG A 89 2.06 0.23 -2.36
C ARG A 89 1.64 -1.18 -2.75
N PRO A 90 2.52 -2.18 -2.64
CA PRO A 90 2.12 -3.56 -2.77
C PRO A 90 1.26 -3.97 -1.58
N VAL A 91 0.09 -4.54 -1.86
CA VAL A 91 -0.81 -5.13 -0.85
C VAL A 91 -0.82 -6.66 -0.94
N PHE A 92 -0.25 -7.21 -2.01
CA PHE A 92 -0.11 -8.64 -2.22
C PHE A 92 1.23 -8.92 -2.89
N LEU A 93 1.88 -10.00 -2.48
CA LEU A 93 3.07 -10.56 -3.10
C LEU A 93 3.04 -12.09 -2.99
N ASP A 94 3.12 -12.79 -4.11
CA ASP A 94 3.13 -14.26 -4.12
C ASP A 94 3.85 -14.79 -5.37
N ARG A 95 4.13 -16.10 -5.38
CA ARG A 95 4.80 -16.78 -6.48
C ARG A 95 3.95 -17.94 -6.95
N ASP A 96 3.84 -18.11 -8.26
CA ASP A 96 3.26 -19.31 -8.86
C ASP A 96 4.07 -19.75 -10.07
N ASP A 97 4.31 -21.06 -10.20
CA ASP A 97 5.10 -21.66 -11.29
C ASP A 97 6.43 -20.90 -11.58
N GLY A 98 7.11 -20.46 -10.51
CA GLY A 98 8.38 -19.73 -10.59
C GLY A 98 8.26 -18.24 -10.95
N VAL A 99 7.06 -17.74 -11.24
CA VAL A 99 6.79 -16.32 -11.55
C VAL A 99 6.30 -15.61 -10.29
N TRP A 100 6.87 -14.44 -10.00
CA TRP A 100 6.41 -13.58 -8.92
C TRP A 100 5.32 -12.63 -9.39
N TYR A 101 4.31 -12.42 -8.55
CA TYR A 101 3.17 -11.57 -8.80
C TYR A 101 2.99 -10.60 -7.65
N ALA A 102 2.58 -9.38 -7.94
CA ALA A 102 2.16 -8.43 -6.93
C ALA A 102 0.89 -7.68 -7.34
N VAL A 103 0.12 -7.26 -6.34
CA VAL A 103 -1.00 -6.34 -6.53
C VAL A 103 -0.67 -5.04 -5.82
N LEU A 104 -0.74 -3.94 -6.56
CA LEU A 104 -0.46 -2.60 -6.09
C LEU A 104 -1.77 -1.85 -5.82
N GLU A 105 -1.85 -1.15 -4.70
CA GLU A 105 -2.89 -0.19 -4.37
C GLU A 105 -2.36 1.23 -4.58
N GLY A 106 -3.14 2.09 -5.23
CA GLY A 106 -2.77 3.49 -5.50
C GLY A 106 -2.99 4.41 -4.30
N ALA A 107 -2.16 5.45 -4.16
CA ALA A 107 -2.35 6.48 -3.15
C ALA A 107 -3.54 7.40 -3.48
N TYR A 108 -4.45 7.58 -2.53
CA TYR A 108 -5.74 8.28 -2.67
C TYR A 108 -5.67 9.75 -3.16
N PHE A 109 -4.50 10.40 -3.09
CA PHE A 109 -4.38 11.85 -3.29
C PHE A 109 -3.51 12.29 -4.47
N THR A 110 -2.92 11.37 -5.23
CA THR A 110 -2.15 11.73 -6.43
C THR A 110 -2.99 11.52 -7.67
N LYS A 111 -3.33 12.62 -8.36
CA LYS A 111 -3.89 12.56 -9.70
C LYS A 111 -2.89 11.82 -10.59
N TYR A 112 -3.29 10.64 -11.08
CA TYR A 112 -2.57 9.66 -11.89
C TYR A 112 -1.74 10.18 -13.08
N LYS A 113 -1.85 11.45 -13.44
CA LYS A 113 -1.05 12.03 -14.51
C LYS A 113 0.32 12.39 -13.94
N GLU A 114 1.31 11.57 -14.30
CA GLU A 114 2.75 11.83 -14.18
C GLU A 114 3.46 11.33 -12.92
N THR A 115 3.36 10.03 -12.64
CA THR A 115 4.58 9.32 -12.20
C THR A 115 5.45 9.08 -13.42
N THR A 116 6.25 10.09 -13.77
CA THR A 116 7.23 9.99 -14.86
C THR A 116 8.09 8.73 -14.70
N GLY A 117 8.06 7.87 -15.72
CA GLY A 117 8.88 6.66 -15.79
C GLY A 117 8.33 5.39 -15.14
N GLN A 118 7.10 5.37 -14.60
CA GLN A 118 6.47 4.14 -14.08
C GLN A 118 5.03 3.98 -14.57
N TYR A 119 4.76 2.90 -15.29
CA TYR A 119 3.42 2.49 -15.73
C TYR A 119 3.11 1.08 -15.23
N TRP A 120 2.08 0.96 -14.40
CA TRP A 120 1.68 -0.30 -13.75
C TRP A 120 0.38 -0.89 -14.32
N GLY A 121 -0.03 -0.45 -15.51
CA GLY A 121 -1.24 -0.96 -16.17
C GLY A 121 -2.49 -0.14 -15.85
N GLU A 122 -3.62 -0.62 -16.38
CA GLU A 122 -4.93 0.00 -16.24
C GLU A 122 -5.66 -0.46 -14.97
N TYR A 123 -6.68 0.31 -14.60
CA TYR A 123 -7.55 -0.03 -13.48
C TYR A 123 -8.43 -1.21 -13.83
N GLU A 124 -8.18 -2.36 -13.19
CA GLU A 124 -8.94 -3.59 -13.47
C GLU A 124 -9.80 -4.08 -12.29
N ALA A 125 -9.68 -3.47 -11.10
CA ALA A 125 -10.42 -3.85 -9.91
C ALA A 125 -10.75 -2.66 -8.98
N PRO A 126 -11.82 -2.76 -8.15
CA PRO A 126 -12.12 -1.82 -7.06
C PRO A 126 -10.88 -1.44 -6.23
N GLY A 127 -10.84 -0.21 -5.70
CA GLY A 127 -9.74 0.24 -4.83
C GLY A 127 -8.46 0.68 -5.52
N GLY A 128 -8.41 0.79 -6.86
CA GLY A 128 -7.21 1.29 -7.54
C GLY A 128 -6.18 0.21 -7.84
N HIS A 129 -6.57 -1.06 -7.70
CA HIS A 129 -5.64 -2.17 -7.83
C HIS A 129 -5.04 -2.27 -9.23
N ARG A 130 -3.73 -2.55 -9.26
CA ARG A 130 -2.93 -2.86 -10.44
C ARG A 130 -2.21 -4.16 -10.24
N THR A 131 -2.12 -4.97 -11.28
CA THR A 131 -1.50 -6.28 -11.21
C THR A 131 -0.21 -6.27 -12.01
N ILE A 132 0.86 -6.77 -11.40
CA ILE A 132 2.17 -6.88 -12.04
C ILE A 132 2.75 -8.29 -11.83
N ALA A 133 3.60 -8.71 -12.75
CA ALA A 133 4.40 -9.92 -12.65
C ALA A 133 5.88 -9.62 -12.91
N LEU A 134 6.76 -10.35 -12.22
CA LEU A 134 8.20 -10.28 -12.45
C LEU A 134 8.56 -11.21 -13.61
N LEU A 135 8.71 -10.63 -14.79
CA LEU A 135 9.02 -11.32 -16.04
C LEU A 135 10.36 -10.83 -16.55
N ASP A 136 11.27 -11.75 -16.86
CA ASP A 136 12.63 -11.46 -17.33
C ASP A 136 13.38 -10.48 -16.39
N GLY A 137 13.20 -10.67 -15.08
CA GLY A 137 13.82 -9.85 -14.04
C GLY A 137 13.24 -8.44 -13.89
N LYS A 138 12.11 -8.13 -14.54
CA LYS A 138 11.46 -6.81 -14.48
C LYS A 138 9.98 -6.94 -14.12
N TRP A 139 9.50 -6.03 -13.29
CA TRP A 139 8.08 -5.91 -13.02
C TRP A 139 7.37 -5.36 -14.25
N GLN A 140 6.39 -6.10 -14.75
CA GLN A 140 5.60 -5.75 -15.91
C GLN A 140 4.11 -5.81 -15.56
N PRO A 141 3.30 -4.86 -16.04
CA PRO A 141 1.86 -4.93 -15.87
C PRO A 141 1.28 -6.15 -16.55
N ILE A 142 0.34 -6.81 -15.87
CA ILE A 142 -0.44 -7.91 -16.42
C ILE A 142 -1.92 -7.64 -16.16
N SER A 143 -2.79 -8.27 -16.96
CA SER A 143 -4.21 -8.27 -16.61
C SER A 143 -4.44 -9.09 -15.34
N LEU A 144 -5.36 -8.62 -14.51
CA LEU A 144 -5.91 -9.29 -13.35
C LEU A 144 -6.44 -10.70 -13.68
N LYS A 145 -6.95 -10.90 -14.91
CA LYS A 145 -7.38 -12.23 -15.40
C LYS A 145 -6.24 -13.24 -15.48
N ARG A 146 -4.98 -12.79 -15.53
CA ARG A 146 -3.79 -13.64 -15.55
C ARG A 146 -3.27 -13.98 -14.15
N LEU A 147 -3.88 -13.46 -13.07
CA LEU A 147 -3.52 -13.90 -11.72
C LEU A 147 -3.99 -15.33 -11.48
N PRO A 148 -3.12 -16.22 -10.98
CA PRO A 148 -3.50 -17.56 -10.53
C PRO A 148 -4.72 -17.57 -9.63
N ALA A 149 -5.73 -18.40 -9.92
CA ALA A 149 -7.04 -18.43 -9.22
C ALA A 149 -6.95 -18.61 -7.68
N LYS A 150 -5.85 -19.21 -7.21
CA LYS A 150 -5.54 -19.39 -5.78
C LYS A 150 -5.19 -18.11 -5.04
N PHE A 151 -4.80 -17.05 -5.75
CA PHE A 151 -4.50 -15.75 -5.15
C PHE A 151 -5.81 -15.02 -4.84
N LYS A 152 -6.15 -14.96 -3.55
CA LYS A 152 -7.44 -14.45 -3.08
C LYS A 152 -7.32 -13.42 -1.96
N ILE A 153 -6.33 -13.55 -1.09
CA ILE A 153 -6.25 -12.78 0.16
C ILE A 153 -5.00 -11.92 0.11
N ILE A 154 -5.15 -10.63 0.45
CA ILE A 154 -4.04 -9.71 0.65
C ILE A 154 -3.16 -10.24 1.79
N ASN A 155 -1.86 -10.33 1.54
CA ASN A 155 -0.90 -10.93 2.47
C ASN A 155 0.20 -9.97 2.94
N MET A 156 0.17 -8.70 2.53
CA MET A 156 1.02 -7.65 3.05
C MET A 156 0.29 -6.76 4.07
N LEU A 157 1.02 -5.98 4.88
CA LEU A 157 0.44 -5.08 5.86
C LEU A 157 -0.41 -4.01 5.16
N LEU A 158 -1.70 -4.02 5.47
CA LEU A 158 -2.58 -2.93 5.09
C LEU A 158 -2.28 -1.71 5.96
N LEU A 159 -1.96 -0.58 5.34
CA LEU A 159 -1.78 0.71 6.02
C LEU A 159 -3.12 1.35 6.38
N VAL A 160 -3.94 0.59 7.11
CA VAL A 160 -5.10 1.07 7.87
C VAL A 160 -4.60 1.62 9.21
N GLY A 161 -5.31 2.53 9.86
CA GLY A 161 -4.85 3.16 11.12
C GLY A 161 -4.06 4.45 10.91
N THR A 162 -3.20 4.79 11.87
CA THR A 162 -2.51 6.09 11.95
C THR A 162 -0.99 6.00 11.84
N ALA A 163 -0.34 7.10 11.48
CA ALA A 163 1.12 7.18 11.40
C ALA A 163 1.82 6.92 12.76
N ASP A 164 1.22 7.35 13.88
CA ASP A 164 1.70 7.00 15.23
C ASP A 164 1.72 5.48 15.48
N GLU A 165 0.80 4.74 14.86
CA GLU A 165 0.75 3.29 14.98
C GLU A 165 1.73 2.61 14.05
N TRP A 166 1.87 3.09 12.81
CA TRP A 166 2.86 2.57 11.86
C TRP A 166 4.30 2.80 12.33
N ALA A 167 4.56 3.93 12.99
CA ALA A 167 5.87 4.25 13.57
C ALA A 167 6.38 3.18 14.56
N LYS A 168 5.48 2.38 15.14
CA LYS A 168 5.85 1.29 16.06
C LYS A 168 6.50 0.10 15.35
N PHE A 169 6.33 0.01 14.03
CA PHE A 169 6.96 -1.03 13.21
C PHE A 169 8.31 -0.58 12.65
N ASP A 170 8.63 0.72 12.71
CA ASP A 170 9.84 1.28 12.11
C ASP A 170 11.12 0.64 12.69
N GLY A 171 11.99 0.17 11.80
CA GLY A 171 13.21 -0.56 12.13
C GLY A 171 13.00 -1.95 12.71
N THR A 172 11.78 -2.50 12.69
CA THR A 172 11.47 -3.81 13.29
C THR A 172 11.21 -4.89 12.25
N ARG A 173 11.03 -6.13 12.72
CA ARG A 173 10.47 -7.22 11.92
C ARG A 173 9.02 -7.45 12.31
N LEU A 174 8.13 -7.23 11.36
CA LEU A 174 6.70 -7.45 11.46
C LEU A 174 6.35 -8.91 11.15
N THR A 175 6.00 -9.65 12.19
CA THR A 175 5.64 -11.08 12.10
C THR A 175 4.20 -11.29 11.65
N LEU A 176 3.89 -12.51 11.17
CA LEU A 176 2.52 -12.89 10.83
C LEU A 176 1.53 -12.70 11.99
N ASN A 177 1.95 -13.00 13.22
CA ASN A 177 1.12 -12.83 14.42
C ASN A 177 0.82 -11.35 14.71
N GLN A 178 1.80 -10.47 14.54
CA GLN A 178 1.58 -9.02 14.70
C GLN A 178 0.65 -8.50 13.61
N LYS A 179 0.75 -8.99 12.37
CA LYS A 179 -0.21 -8.65 11.30
C LYS A 179 -1.61 -9.15 11.59
N ALA A 180 -1.78 -10.36 12.12
CA ALA A 180 -3.07 -10.85 12.55
C ALA A 180 -3.68 -9.96 13.65
N GLY A 181 -2.87 -9.58 14.66
CA GLY A 181 -3.28 -8.63 15.69
C GLY A 181 -3.64 -7.25 15.13
N TRP A 182 -2.90 -6.79 14.12
CA TRP A 182 -3.19 -5.55 13.41
C TRP A 182 -4.56 -5.56 12.73
N LEU A 183 -4.88 -6.64 12.00
CA LEU A 183 -6.17 -6.80 11.32
C LEU A 183 -7.34 -6.95 12.31
N LEU A 184 -7.11 -7.52 13.50
CA LEU A 184 -8.14 -7.55 14.56
C LEU A 184 -8.43 -6.15 15.10
N LYS A 185 -7.38 -5.32 15.25
CA LYS A 185 -7.51 -3.95 15.73
C LYS A 185 -8.10 -3.02 14.67
N HIS A 186 -7.73 -3.24 13.41
CA HIS A 186 -8.11 -2.44 12.24
C HIS A 186 -8.76 -3.35 11.19
N PRO A 187 -10.02 -3.79 11.42
CA PRO A 187 -10.68 -4.74 10.53
C PRO A 187 -10.82 -4.15 9.12
N PRO A 188 -10.31 -4.83 8.08
CA PRO A 188 -10.46 -4.35 6.71
C PRO A 188 -11.91 -4.49 6.25
N THR A 189 -12.33 -3.62 5.33
CA THR A 189 -13.54 -3.86 4.55
C THR A 189 -13.31 -5.06 3.62
N PRO A 190 -14.38 -5.77 3.17
CA PRO A 190 -14.23 -6.87 2.22
C PRO A 190 -13.42 -6.48 0.97
N ASP A 191 -13.63 -5.27 0.45
CA ASP A 191 -12.94 -4.75 -0.73
C ASP A 191 -11.42 -4.57 -0.54
N ASN A 192 -10.99 -4.41 0.72
CA ASN A 192 -9.58 -4.21 1.11
C ASN A 192 -8.92 -5.49 1.63
N TYR A 193 -9.66 -6.59 1.74
CA TYR A 193 -9.15 -7.87 2.25
C TYR A 193 -8.99 -8.91 1.15
N PHE A 194 -9.91 -8.89 0.17
CA PHE A 194 -9.91 -9.82 -0.94
C PHE A 194 -9.41 -9.18 -2.22
N LEU A 195 -8.63 -9.94 -2.99
CA LEU A 195 -8.34 -9.61 -4.37
C LEU A 195 -9.62 -9.74 -5.19
N SER A 196 -10.31 -8.62 -5.38
CA SER A 196 -11.50 -8.53 -6.21
C SER A 196 -11.15 -8.90 -7.64
N ARG A 197 -11.75 -9.97 -8.17
CA ARG A 197 -11.68 -10.32 -9.59
C ARG A 197 -12.96 -9.86 -10.28
N PRO A 198 -12.91 -9.42 -11.55
CA PRO A 198 -14.11 -9.31 -12.34
C PRO A 198 -14.81 -10.67 -12.33
N PRO A 199 -16.14 -10.73 -12.25
CA PRO A 199 -16.84 -11.98 -12.47
C PRO A 199 -16.39 -12.55 -13.81
N GLU A 200 -16.10 -13.86 -13.86
CA GLU A 200 -15.90 -14.54 -15.13
C GLU A 200 -17.17 -14.32 -15.95
N VAL A 201 -17.05 -13.58 -17.05
CA VAL A 201 -18.15 -13.48 -18.01
C VAL A 201 -18.27 -14.88 -18.59
N ASP A 202 -19.28 -15.62 -18.15
CA ASP A 202 -19.61 -16.89 -18.78
C ASP A 202 -19.92 -16.59 -20.26
N PRO A 203 -19.11 -17.09 -21.21
CA PRO A 203 -19.35 -16.85 -22.63
C PRO A 203 -20.71 -17.43 -23.08
N ALA A 204 -21.36 -18.28 -22.28
CA ALA A 204 -22.72 -18.74 -22.52
C ALA A 204 -23.81 -17.70 -22.15
N SER A 205 -23.48 -16.61 -21.45
CA SER A 205 -24.47 -15.61 -20.99
C SER A 205 -24.68 -14.43 -21.94
N SER A 206 -23.90 -14.32 -23.02
CA SER A 206 -24.13 -13.33 -24.08
C SER A 206 -25.12 -13.86 -25.11
N ASP A 207 -26.33 -14.21 -24.68
CA ASP A 207 -27.45 -14.42 -25.60
C ASP A 207 -28.16 -13.06 -25.73
N PRO A 208 -28.03 -12.34 -26.86
CA PRO A 208 -28.68 -11.06 -27.02
C PRO A 208 -30.19 -11.29 -27.05
N MET A 209 -30.87 -10.86 -25.99
CA MET A 209 -32.31 -10.58 -25.90
C MET A 209 -33.10 -10.96 -27.17
N LYS A 210 -33.62 -12.20 -27.22
CA LYS A 210 -34.80 -12.50 -28.04
C LYS A 210 -35.96 -11.68 -27.48
N SER A 211 -36.19 -10.52 -28.07
CA SER A 211 -37.38 -9.71 -27.82
C SER A 211 -38.61 -10.55 -28.12
N PRO A 212 -39.57 -10.71 -27.20
CA PRO A 212 -40.80 -11.40 -27.52
C PRO A 212 -41.63 -10.50 -28.45
N ILE A 213 -41.79 -10.96 -29.69
CA ILE A 213 -42.75 -10.41 -30.64
C ILE A 213 -44.13 -10.46 -29.96
N ARG A 214 -44.68 -9.30 -29.62
CA ARG A 214 -46.08 -9.17 -29.20
C ARG A 214 -46.96 -9.55 -30.38
N GLY A 215 -47.50 -10.76 -30.34
CA GLY A 215 -48.57 -11.19 -31.25
C GLY A 215 -49.80 -10.32 -31.04
N ALA A 216 -50.22 -9.67 -32.13
CA ALA A 216 -51.56 -9.13 -32.26
C ALA A 216 -52.57 -10.28 -32.17
N SER A 217 -53.68 -10.06 -31.47
CA SER A 217 -54.90 -10.83 -31.67
C SER A 217 -56.07 -9.87 -31.77
N LYS A 218 -56.92 -10.21 -32.74
CA LYS A 218 -58.10 -9.49 -33.23
C LYS A 218 -59.23 -9.47 -32.21
#